data_AF-A0AB33KRD9-F1
#
_entry.id   AF-A0AB33KRD9-F1
#
_cell.length_a   1.000
_cell.length_b   1.000
_cell.length_c   1.000
_cell.angle_alpha   90.00
_cell.angle_beta   90.00
_cell.angle_gamma   90.00
#
_symmetry.space_group_name_H-M   'P 1'
#
loop_
_entity.id
_entity.type
_entity.pdbx_description
1 polymer ?
#
loop_
_entity_poly.entity_id
_entity_poly.type
_entity_poly.pdbx_seq_one_letter_code
_entity_poly.pdbx_strand_id
1 'polypeptide(L)' 'MFGIGELTILLLVIVAVLAVKRLPDLTRSAGKAARILKSEKQALKEDDGPAAGTTTGDGEAPRTPPRVIRGEATERETP' A
#
# COMPACT_ATOMS: atom_id res chain seq x y z
N MET A 1 2.51 -3.35 40.27
CA MET A 1 2.69 -2.07 39.56
C MET A 1 2.94 -2.43 38.11
N PHE A 2 1.90 -2.42 37.28
CA PHE A 2 2.03 -2.73 35.86
C PHE A 2 2.85 -1.62 35.20
N GLY A 3 4.05 -1.94 34.74
CA GLY A 3 5.01 -0.98 34.19
C GLY A 3 4.89 -0.81 32.68
N ILE A 4 5.73 0.07 32.14
CA ILE A 4 5.89 0.27 30.68
C ILE A 4 6.24 -1.07 30.00
N GLY A 5 6.96 -1.97 30.69
CA GLY A 5 7.32 -3.29 30.17
C GLY A 5 6.11 -4.19 29.86
N GLU A 6 5.16 -4.33 30.78
CA GLU A 6 3.94 -5.13 30.52
C GLU A 6 3.04 -4.51 29.46
N LEU A 7 2.93 -3.17 29.43
CA LEU A 7 2.17 -2.49 28.37
C LEU A 7 2.81 -2.70 27.00
N THR A 8 4.15 -2.65 26.94
CA THR A 8 4.90 -2.89 25.70
C THR A 8 4.71 -4.32 25.20
N ILE A 9 4.77 -5.31 26.11
CA ILE A 9 4.54 -6.71 25.76
C ILE A 9 3.11 -6.92 25.26
N LEU A 10 2.11 -6.36 25.94
CA LEU A 10 0.72 -6.47 25.52
C LEU A 10 0.49 -5.82 24.14
N LEU A 11 1.04 -4.63 23.92
CA LEU A 11 0.98 -3.92 22.64
C LEU A 11 1.67 -4.73 21.53
N LEU A 12 2.83 -5.31 21.82
CA LEU A 12 3.56 -6.16 20.87
C LEU A 12 2.71 -7.37 20.46
N VAL A 13 2.04 -8.03 21.41
CA VAL A 13 1.16 -9.17 21.13
C VAL A 13 -0.03 -8.74 20.26
N ILE A 14 -0.66 -7.59 20.56
CA ILE A 14 -1.76 -7.06 19.75
C ILE A 14 -1.29 -6.79 18.32
N VAL A 15 -0.16 -6.11 18.16
CA VAL A 15 0.43 -5.82 16.84
C VAL A 15 0.79 -7.12 16.13
N ALA A 16 1.37 -8.12 16.82
CA ALA A 16 1.73 -9.40 16.22
C ALA A 16 0.49 -10.15 15.67
N VAL A 17 -0.61 -10.19 16.42
CA VAL A 17 -1.85 -10.83 15.98
C VAL A 17 -2.45 -10.11 14.78
N LEU A 18 -2.48 -8.77 14.81
CA LEU A 18 -2.95 -7.97 13.68
C LEU A 18 -2.02 -8.10 12.48
N ALA A 19 -0.72 -8.23 12.72
CA ALA A 19 0.29 -8.25 11.69
C ALA A 19 0.12 -9.44 10.74
N VAL A 20 -0.12 -10.65 11.27
CA VAL A 20 -0.24 -11.87 10.44
C VAL A 20 -1.34 -11.74 9.37
N LYS A 21 -2.46 -11.08 9.70
CA LYS A 21 -3.61 -10.97 8.79
C LYS A 21 -3.65 -9.65 8.03
N ARG A 22 -3.15 -8.56 8.61
CA ARG A 22 -3.23 -7.21 8.03
C ARG A 22 -1.99 -6.79 7.25
N LEU A 23 -0.79 -7.33 7.52
CA LEU A 23 0.39 -7.03 6.69
C LEU A 23 0.21 -7.42 5.22
N PRO A 24 -0.27 -8.62 4.84
CA PRO A 24 -0.40 -8.98 3.43
C PRO A 24 -1.42 -8.09 2.70
N ASP A 25 -2.54 -7.77 3.35
CA ASP A 25 -3.57 -6.90 2.77
C ASP A 25 -3.09 -5.44 2.63
N LEU A 26 -2.41 -4.93 3.67
CA LEU A 26 -1.84 -3.59 3.67
C LEU A 26 -0.70 -3.45 2.68
N THR A 27 0.23 -4.40 2.60
CA THR A 27 1.33 -4.36 1.63
C THR A 27 0.83 -4.48 0.19
N ARG A 28 -0.20 -5.29 -0.07
CA ARG A 28 -0.79 -5.42 -1.41
C ARG A 28 -1.53 -4.15 -1.87
N SER A 29 -2.28 -3.51 -0.97
CA SER A 29 -3.00 -2.26 -1.27
C SER A 29 -2.09 -1.03 -1.29
N ALA A 30 -1.20 -0.91 -0.29
CA ALA A 30 -0.20 0.14 -0.22
C ALA A 30 0.82 0.05 -1.36
N GLY A 31 1.20 -1.16 -1.81
CA GLY A 31 2.06 -1.32 -2.98
C GLY A 31 1.43 -0.79 -4.27
N LYS A 32 0.12 -0.97 -4.44
CA LYS A 32 -0.63 -0.41 -5.58
C LYS A 32 -0.70 1.12 -5.51
N ALA A 33 -1.02 1.69 -4.34
CA ALA A 33 -1.05 3.14 -4.14
C ALA A 33 0.34 3.78 -4.25
N ALA A 34 1.37 3.14 -3.70
CA ALA A 34 2.76 3.59 -3.78
C ALA A 34 3.28 3.59 -5.21
N ARG A 35 2.86 2.64 -6.05
CA ARG A 35 3.21 2.64 -7.48
C ARG A 35 2.61 3.84 -8.21
N ILE A 36 1.35 4.15 -7.95
CA ILE A 36 0.67 5.33 -8.54
C ILE A 36 1.34 6.61 -8.06
N LEU A 37 1.52 6.75 -6.75
CA LEU A 37 2.18 7.91 -6.15
C LEU A 37 3.64 8.05 -6.63
N LYS A 38 4.36 6.93 -6.85
CA LYS A 38 5.72 6.95 -7.38
C LYS A 38 5.74 7.42 -8.83
N SER A 39 4.82 6.99 -9.68
CA SER A 39 4.74 7.49 -11.06
C SER A 39 4.33 8.96 -11.13
N GLU A 40 3.39 9.42 -10.30
CA GLU A 40 2.99 10.83 -10.25
C GLU A 40 4.10 11.72 -9.72
N LYS A 41 4.80 11.29 -8.66
CA LYS A 41 5.98 11.98 -8.13
C LYS A 41 7.16 11.96 -9.09
N GLN A 42 7.30 10.89 -9.89
CA GLN A 42 8.37 10.79 -10.89
C GLN A 42 8.09 11.73 -12.06
N ALA A 43 6.85 11.84 -12.53
CA ALA A 43 6.46 12.83 -13.54
C ALA A 43 6.75 14.27 -13.07
N LEU A 44 6.45 14.58 -11.80
CA LEU A 44 6.81 15.85 -11.18
C LEU A 44 8.33 16.10 -11.13
N LYS A 45 9.14 15.04 -10.96
CA LYS A 45 10.59 15.13 -10.96
C LYS A 45 11.21 15.19 -12.35
N GLU A 46 10.56 14.58 -13.34
CA GLU A 46 10.99 14.56 -14.74
C GLU A 46 10.69 15.89 -15.44
N ASP A 47 9.62 16.60 -15.03
CA ASP A 47 9.36 17.99 -15.44
C ASP A 47 10.47 18.96 -14.98
N ASP A 48 11.30 18.59 -14.00
CA ASP A 48 12.46 19.36 -13.50
C ASP A 48 13.83 18.88 -14.04
N GLY A 49 13.92 17.87 -14.94
CA GLY A 49 15.20 17.42 -15.55
C GLY A 49 15.26 15.93 -15.98
N PRO A 50 16.18 15.54 -16.90
CA PRO A 50 15.91 14.45 -17.84
C PRO A 50 16.13 13.03 -17.30
N ALA A 51 15.09 12.22 -17.50
CA ALA A 51 15.07 10.79 -17.86
C ALA A 51 15.78 9.76 -16.96
N ALA A 52 14.97 8.94 -16.26
CA ALA A 52 15.39 7.60 -15.87
C ALA A 52 14.19 6.64 -15.79
N GLY A 53 13.91 5.98 -16.91
CA GLY A 53 13.01 4.84 -16.96
C GLY A 53 13.49 3.73 -16.03
N THR A 54 12.63 3.31 -15.11
CA THR A 54 12.80 2.06 -14.35
C THR A 54 11.52 1.25 -14.43
N THR A 55 11.48 0.39 -15.45
CA THR A 55 10.71 -0.84 -15.44
C THR A 55 11.12 -1.65 -14.22
N THR A 56 10.30 -1.64 -13.17
CA THR A 56 10.39 -2.63 -12.10
C THR A 56 8.99 -2.91 -11.59
N GLY A 57 8.57 -4.16 -11.81
CA GLY A 57 7.30 -4.69 -11.35
C GLY A 57 7.18 -6.15 -11.74
N ASP A 58 8.22 -6.95 -11.46
CA ASP A 58 8.13 -8.40 -11.46
C ASP A 58 7.18 -8.83 -10.33
N GLY A 59 6.16 -9.56 -10.74
CA GLY A 59 5.09 -10.10 -9.92
C GLY A 59 4.22 -11.00 -10.78
N GLU A 60 4.87 -11.98 -11.42
CA GLU A 60 4.26 -13.06 -12.19
C GLU A 60 3.27 -13.84 -11.31
N ALA A 61 1.99 -13.79 -11.67
CA ALA A 61 0.99 -14.81 -11.36
C ALA A 61 -0.06 -14.84 -12.50
N PRO A 62 -0.62 -16.02 -12.85
CA PRO A 62 -0.93 -16.38 -14.23
C PRO A 62 -2.08 -15.59 -14.86
N ARG A 63 -1.87 -15.27 -16.15
CA ARG A 63 -2.81 -14.67 -17.12
C ARG A 63 -4.30 -14.78 -16.78
N THR A 64 -4.93 -13.63 -16.57
CA THR A 64 -6.35 -13.37 -16.83
C THR A 64 -6.43 -11.89 -17.28
N PRO A 65 -7.15 -11.56 -18.36
CA PRO A 65 -7.13 -10.23 -18.97
C PRO A 65 -7.44 -9.11 -17.96
N PRO A 66 -6.83 -7.92 -18.14
CA PRO A 66 -6.82 -6.87 -17.12
C PRO A 66 -8.23 -6.32 -16.92
N ARG A 67 -8.93 -6.80 -15.89
CA ARG A 67 -10.08 -6.08 -15.36
C ARG A 67 -9.57 -4.84 -14.65
N VAL A 68 -9.65 -3.73 -15.36
CA VAL A 68 -9.51 -2.38 -14.84
C VAL A 68 -10.56 -2.20 -13.75
N ILE A 69 -10.16 -2.30 -12.49
CA ILE A 69 -11.01 -1.94 -11.36
C ILE A 69 -11.11 -0.41 -11.36
N ARG A 70 -12.19 0.10 -11.94
CA ARG A 70 -12.64 1.50 -11.78
C ARG A 70 -12.86 1.72 -10.28
N GLY A 71 -12.06 2.59 -9.67
CA GLY A 71 -12.30 3.05 -8.32
C GLY A 71 -13.53 3.96 -8.33
N GLU A 72 -14.69 3.39 -8.04
CA GLU A 72 -15.82 4.17 -7.55
C GLU A 72 -15.40 4.68 -6.16
N ALA A 73 -14.89 5.90 -6.12
CA ALA A 73 -14.83 6.67 -4.90
C ALA A 73 -16.28 6.80 -4.42
N THR A 74 -16.61 6.13 -3.32
CA THR A 74 -17.87 6.31 -2.63
C THR A 74 -17.96 7.76 -2.17
N GLU A 75 -18.57 8.62 -2.96
CA GLU A 75 -19.01 9.93 -2.54
C GLU A 75 -20.54 10.01 -2.68
N ARG A 76 -21.16 10.21 -1.51
CA ARG A 76 -22.52 10.71 -1.25
C ARG A 76 -23.70 9.82 -1.59
N GLU A 77 -24.28 9.27 -0.53
CA GLU A 77 -25.74 9.36 -0.38
C GLU A 77 -26.11 9.45 1.11
N THR A 78 -26.43 10.66 1.54
CA THR A 78 -27.22 10.94 2.75
C THR A 78 -28.55 11.50 2.26
N PRO A 79 -29.69 10.86 2.55
CA PRO A 79 -30.95 11.56 2.72
C PRO A 79 -31.14 12.01 4.18
#